data_AF-A0A8K0VZ98-F1
#
_entry.id   AF-A0A8K0VZ98-F1
#
_cell.length_a   1.000
_cell.length_b   1.000
_cell.length_c   1.000
_cell.angle_alpha   90.00
_cell.angle_beta   90.00
_cell.angle_gamma   90.00
#
_symmetry.space_group_name_H-M   'P 1'
#
loop_
_entity.id
_entity.type
_entity.pdbx_description
1 polymer ?
#
loop_
_entity_poly.entity_id
_entity_poly.type
_entity_poly.pdbx_seq_one_letter_code
_entity_poly.pdbx_strand_id
1 'polypeptide(L)'
;MAAYWWGTISLAAFFAFSSRNSSFLNTDRGSSKMLCPDLVGTWKLIRHHAWLLDEPTDKTFPTGIEAQAIIMYAPDGYMSAQFLPSTRQNSTRDTESESHTAESSSSGAYMAYSGEYYIEEIEDGSLVVSHFARITNVPNLSGVTQKRHLKIEDRADGLKFLTLRSITPIELAGESRIHEVILQRFPDNSDRDKSRQRT
;
A
#
# COMPACT_ATOMS: atom_id res chain seq x y z
N MET A 1 -18.17 30.32 -21.84
CA MET A 1 -18.75 28.96 -21.73
C MET A 1 -17.63 27.98 -22.05
N ALA A 2 -17.03 27.37 -21.03
CA ALA A 2 -15.97 26.38 -21.21
C ALA A 2 -16.62 24.99 -21.21
N ALA A 3 -16.50 24.29 -22.33
CA ALA A 3 -16.98 22.93 -22.49
C ALA A 3 -16.01 21.98 -21.77
N TYR A 4 -16.52 21.25 -20.78
CA TYR A 4 -15.81 20.21 -20.07
C TYR A 4 -15.87 18.92 -20.91
N TRP A 5 -14.71 18.50 -21.42
CA TRP A 5 -14.50 17.19 -22.05
C TRP A 5 -13.66 16.35 -21.08
N TRP A 6 -14.31 15.47 -20.31
CA TRP A 6 -13.63 14.46 -19.52
C TRP A 6 -13.50 13.20 -20.38
N GLY A 7 -12.29 12.96 -20.89
CA GLY A 7 -11.93 11.67 -21.50
C GLY A 7 -11.99 10.58 -20.45
N THR A 8 -12.79 9.55 -20.73
CA THR A 8 -13.01 8.37 -19.91
C THR A 8 -11.74 7.54 -19.79
N ILE A 9 -11.15 7.48 -18.60
CA ILE A 9 -10.34 6.33 -18.21
C ILE A 9 -11.35 5.24 -17.81
N SER A 10 -11.41 4.16 -18.58
CA SER A 10 -12.25 2.98 -18.29
C SER A 10 -11.90 2.49 -16.88
N LEU A 11 -12.80 2.59 -15.89
CA LEU A 11 -13.84 1.61 -15.59
C LEU A 11 -13.39 0.18 -15.89
N ALA A 12 -12.75 -0.47 -14.89
CA ALA A 12 -12.91 -1.88 -14.51
C ALA A 12 -11.64 -2.41 -13.82
N ALA A 13 -11.42 -2.10 -12.53
CA ALA A 13 -10.42 -2.82 -11.72
C ALA A 13 -10.66 -2.72 -10.20
N PHE A 14 -11.92 -2.63 -9.76
CA PHE A 14 -12.30 -2.79 -8.34
C PHE A 14 -13.53 -3.67 -8.13
N PHE A 15 -13.97 -4.38 -9.17
CA PHE A 15 -15.05 -5.37 -9.07
C PHE A 15 -14.47 -6.77 -9.08
N ALA A 16 -14.06 -7.23 -7.90
CA ALA A 16 -14.17 -8.62 -7.53
C ALA A 16 -14.78 -8.67 -6.12
N PHE A 17 -16.10 -8.90 -6.11
CA PHE A 17 -16.97 -9.14 -4.95
C PHE A 17 -17.41 -7.92 -4.11
N SER A 18 -18.38 -7.15 -4.63
CA SER A 18 -19.35 -6.45 -3.79
C SER A 18 -20.55 -7.37 -3.55
N SER A 19 -20.60 -8.11 -2.44
CA SER A 19 -21.89 -8.64 -1.99
C SER A 19 -22.63 -7.55 -1.22
N ARG A 20 -23.67 -7.00 -1.85
CA ARG A 20 -24.77 -6.41 -1.09
C ARG A 20 -25.51 -7.58 -0.45
N ASN A 21 -25.44 -7.70 0.87
CA ASN A 21 -26.58 -8.15 1.65
C ASN A 21 -26.46 -7.71 3.10
N SER A 22 -27.36 -6.80 3.50
CA SER A 22 -27.67 -6.52 4.89
C SER A 22 -28.61 -7.62 5.41
N SER A 23 -28.10 -8.51 6.26
CA SER A 23 -28.90 -9.27 7.21
C SER A 23 -28.01 -9.75 8.36
N PHE A 24 -28.43 -9.41 9.57
CA PHE A 24 -27.81 -9.79 10.84
C PHE A 24 -27.97 -11.28 11.16
N LEU A 25 -26.94 -11.85 11.82
CA LEU A 25 -26.82 -13.18 12.46
C LEU A 25 -26.80 -14.36 11.45
N ASN A 26 -25.91 -15.35 11.48
CA ASN A 26 -25.20 -15.99 12.57
C ASN A 26 -24.06 -16.87 12.00
N THR A 27 -23.01 -17.09 12.80
CA THR A 27 -22.02 -18.17 12.72
C THR A 27 -21.18 -18.34 11.44
N ASP A 28 -19.93 -17.85 11.51
CA ASP A 28 -18.81 -18.61 10.94
C ASP A 28 -17.72 -18.77 12.01
N ARG A 29 -17.41 -20.04 12.32
CA ARG A 29 -16.28 -20.44 13.18
C ARG A 29 -15.15 -20.76 12.21
N GLY A 30 -14.19 -19.85 12.01
CA GLY A 30 -13.08 -20.19 11.11
C GLY A 30 -12.03 -19.14 10.73
N SER A 31 -12.02 -17.93 11.29
CA SER A 31 -10.84 -17.05 11.19
C SER A 31 -10.79 -16.18 12.44
N SER A 32 -9.93 -16.53 13.39
CA SER A 32 -9.68 -15.66 14.53
C SER A 32 -9.09 -14.36 14.00
N LYS A 33 -9.85 -13.27 14.10
CA LYS A 33 -9.30 -11.92 13.89
C LYS A 33 -8.21 -11.73 14.94
N MET A 34 -6.97 -11.62 14.49
CA MET A 34 -5.82 -11.48 15.37
C MET A 34 -5.26 -10.07 15.29
N LEU A 35 -4.86 -9.52 16.43
CA LEU A 35 -3.90 -8.41 16.46
C LEU A 35 -2.52 -9.05 16.50
N CYS A 36 -1.65 -8.71 15.56
CA CYS A 36 -0.25 -9.13 15.56
C CYS A 36 0.58 -8.06 16.29
N PRO A 37 1.11 -8.33 17.50
CA PRO A 37 1.89 -7.35 18.25
C PRO A 37 3.10 -6.84 17.48
N ASP A 38 3.72 -7.70 16.66
CA ASP A 38 4.88 -7.34 15.83
C ASP A 38 4.56 -6.34 14.71
N LEU A 39 3.30 -6.23 14.28
CA LEU A 39 2.89 -5.27 13.26
C LEU A 39 2.75 -3.84 13.84
N VAL A 40 2.41 -3.73 15.13
CA VAL A 40 2.08 -2.45 15.78
C VAL A 40 3.26 -1.49 15.77
N GLY A 41 3.00 -0.24 15.39
CA GLY A 41 3.85 0.96 15.45
C GLY A 41 4.12 1.61 14.08
N THR A 42 5.25 2.32 13.94
CA THR A 42 5.62 3.07 12.72
C THR A 42 6.59 2.34 11.77
N TRP A 43 6.29 2.33 10.48
CA TRP A 43 7.09 1.72 9.41
C TRP A 43 7.44 2.76 8.33
N LYS A 44 8.70 2.79 7.89
CA LYS A 44 9.24 3.66 6.84
C LYS A 44 9.37 2.89 5.52
N LEU A 45 9.01 3.50 4.40
CA LEU A 45 9.25 2.91 3.08
C LEU A 45 10.73 2.70 2.81
N ILE A 46 11.06 1.51 2.31
CA ILE A 46 12.37 1.16 1.74
C ILE A 46 12.25 0.94 0.24
N ARG A 47 11.17 0.28 -0.20
CA ARG A 47 10.94 0.01 -1.62
C ARG A 47 9.47 -0.11 -1.94
N HIS A 48 9.11 0.41 -3.11
CA HIS A 48 7.79 0.28 -3.69
C HIS A 48 7.94 -0.10 -5.16
N HIS A 49 7.67 -1.37 -5.49
CA HIS A 49 7.79 -1.85 -6.87
C HIS A 49 6.58 -2.68 -7.28
N ALA A 50 6.42 -2.83 -8.58
CA ALA A 50 5.45 -3.73 -9.18
C ALA A 50 6.09 -4.47 -10.35
N TRP A 51 5.69 -5.71 -10.62
CA TRP A 51 6.23 -6.51 -11.72
C TRP A 51 5.12 -7.25 -12.47
N LEU A 52 5.38 -7.56 -13.75
CA LEU A 52 4.46 -8.36 -14.57
C LEU A 52 4.44 -9.80 -14.07
N LEU A 53 3.29 -10.47 -14.20
CA LEU A 53 3.16 -11.86 -13.77
C LEU A 53 4.10 -12.78 -14.56
N ASP A 54 4.17 -12.58 -15.88
CA ASP A 54 4.95 -13.41 -16.78
C ASP A 54 6.44 -13.02 -16.82
N GLU A 55 6.76 -11.78 -16.40
CA GLU A 55 8.13 -11.25 -16.38
C GLU A 55 8.47 -10.58 -15.04
N PRO A 56 8.78 -11.36 -13.98
CA PRO A 56 9.09 -10.81 -12.64
C PRO A 56 10.34 -9.94 -12.57
N THR A 57 11.18 -10.00 -13.61
CA THR A 57 12.37 -9.14 -13.78
C THR A 57 12.01 -7.73 -14.24
N ASP A 58 10.87 -7.55 -14.91
CA ASP A 58 10.38 -6.23 -15.30
C ASP A 58 9.75 -5.52 -14.09
N LYS A 59 10.56 -4.67 -13.44
CA LYS A 59 10.14 -3.92 -12.26
C LYS A 59 9.86 -2.48 -12.62
N THR A 60 8.67 -2.04 -12.28
CA THR A 60 8.26 -0.63 -12.28
C THR A 60 8.20 -0.10 -10.85
N PHE A 61 8.34 1.22 -10.69
CA PHE A 61 8.31 1.91 -9.41
C PHE A 61 7.11 2.87 -9.39
N PRO A 62 5.94 2.45 -8.89
CA PRO A 62 4.68 3.18 -9.10
C PRO A 62 4.66 4.57 -8.46
N THR A 63 5.43 4.79 -7.40
CA THR A 63 5.58 6.10 -6.72
C THR A 63 6.93 6.78 -7.02
N GLY A 64 7.73 6.17 -7.90
CA GLY A 64 9.11 6.52 -8.17
C GLY A 64 10.12 5.98 -7.15
N ILE A 65 11.38 5.98 -7.56
CA ILE A 65 12.50 5.32 -6.86
C ILE A 65 12.79 5.98 -5.49
N GLU A 66 12.62 7.30 -5.40
CA GLU A 66 12.89 8.10 -4.20
C GLU A 66 11.61 8.44 -3.41
N ALA A 67 10.55 7.66 -3.59
CA ALA A 67 9.31 7.87 -2.86
C ALA A 67 9.54 7.72 -1.36
N GLN A 68 8.77 8.49 -0.59
CA GLN A 68 8.73 8.37 0.86
C GLN A 68 7.36 7.85 1.26
N ALA A 69 7.29 6.93 2.21
CA ALA A 69 6.03 6.58 2.84
C ALA A 69 6.23 6.24 4.31
N ILE A 70 5.17 6.48 5.08
CA ILE A 70 5.05 6.03 6.46
C ILE A 70 3.74 5.27 6.57
N ILE A 71 3.78 4.10 7.21
CA ILE A 71 2.59 3.36 7.62
C ILE A 71 2.66 3.14 9.13
N MET A 72 1.57 3.48 9.82
CA MET A 72 1.43 3.30 11.26
C MET A 72 0.30 2.33 11.54
N TYR A 73 0.54 1.35 12.40
CA TYR A 73 -0.48 0.44 12.94
C TYR A 73 -0.59 0.70 14.44
N ALA A 74 -1.78 1.09 14.89
CA ALA A 74 -2.07 1.34 16.29
C ALA A 74 -2.56 0.04 16.96
N PRO A 75 -2.27 -0.14 18.27
CA PRO A 75 -2.62 -1.36 18.99
C PRO A 75 -4.13 -1.59 19.14
N ASP A 76 -4.95 -0.57 18.89
CA ASP A 76 -6.41 -0.59 18.95
C ASP A 76 -7.08 -0.96 17.60
N GLY A 77 -6.30 -1.42 16.62
CA GLY A 77 -6.83 -1.93 15.34
C GLY A 77 -7.03 -0.86 14.27
N TYR A 78 -6.49 0.34 14.45
CA TYR A 78 -6.48 1.39 13.43
C TYR A 78 -5.12 1.56 12.77
N MET A 79 -5.12 2.09 11.55
CA MET A 79 -3.92 2.33 10.77
C MET A 79 -3.98 3.68 10.05
N SER A 80 -2.81 4.22 9.73
CA SER A 80 -2.65 5.34 8.78
C SER A 80 -1.50 5.06 7.82
N ALA A 81 -1.70 5.30 6.53
CA ALA A 81 -0.71 5.13 5.48
C ALA A 81 -0.61 6.42 4.68
N GLN A 82 0.62 6.86 4.45
CA GLN A 82 0.92 8.12 3.78
C GLN A 82 2.06 7.89 2.80
N PHE A 83 1.85 8.26 1.55
CA PHE A 83 2.81 8.14 0.46
C PHE A 83 3.04 9.52 -0.14
N LEU A 84 4.30 9.90 -0.22
CA LEU A 84 4.78 11.06 -0.95
C LEU A 84 5.57 10.53 -2.15
N PRO A 85 4.97 10.53 -3.35
CA PRO A 85 5.69 10.14 -4.57
C PRO A 85 6.94 11.00 -4.80
N SER A 86 7.93 10.42 -5.47
CA SER A 86 9.12 11.15 -5.91
C SER A 86 8.72 12.28 -6.86
N THR A 87 9.26 13.48 -6.65
CA THR A 87 9.14 14.59 -7.60
C THR A 87 10.13 14.47 -8.77
N ARG A 88 11.14 13.59 -8.66
CA ARG A 88 12.04 13.26 -9.76
C ARG A 88 11.32 12.33 -10.72
N GLN A 89 11.25 12.70 -11.99
CA GLN A 89 10.78 11.81 -13.05
C GLN A 89 11.56 10.50 -12.98
N ASN A 90 10.87 9.38 -13.20
CA ASN A 90 11.49 8.07 -13.33
C ASN A 90 12.40 8.09 -14.57
N SER A 91 13.66 8.49 -14.40
CA SER A 91 14.69 8.43 -15.43
C SER A 91 15.19 6.99 -15.55
N THR A 92 14.31 6.10 -16.01
CA THR A 92 14.69 4.77 -16.47
C THR A 92 14.05 4.56 -17.83
N ARG A 93 14.64 5.20 -18.83
CA ARG A 93 14.59 4.78 -20.23
C ARG A 93 15.83 5.32 -20.93
N ASP A 94 16.90 4.53 -20.90
CA ASP A 94 17.87 4.51 -22.00
C ASP A 94 17.18 3.88 -23.20
N THR A 95 16.24 4.58 -23.83
CA THR A 95 15.81 4.31 -25.21
C THR A 95 15.17 5.58 -25.74
N GLU A 96 15.83 6.18 -26.73
CA GLU A 96 15.22 7.12 -27.66
C GLU A 96 13.93 6.50 -28.23
N SER A 97 12.78 7.00 -27.81
CA SER A 97 11.59 7.02 -28.67
C SER A 97 10.63 8.08 -28.16
N GLU A 98 10.30 8.99 -29.06
CA GLU A 98 9.43 10.13 -28.87
C GLU A 98 8.00 9.70 -28.53
N SER A 99 7.29 10.59 -27.83
CA SER A 99 5.85 10.58 -27.60
C SER A 99 5.30 9.49 -26.66
N HIS A 100 5.56 9.65 -25.36
CA HIS A 100 4.58 9.23 -24.36
C HIS A 100 4.05 10.47 -23.66
N THR A 101 2.83 10.82 -24.05
CA THR A 101 1.97 11.77 -23.35
C THR A 101 2.02 11.48 -21.86
N ALA A 102 2.45 12.49 -21.10
CA ALA A 102 2.27 12.56 -19.66
C ALA A 102 0.77 12.65 -19.35
N GLU A 103 0.06 11.53 -19.49
CA GLU A 103 -1.33 11.33 -19.10
C GLU A 103 -1.31 10.23 -18.04
N SER A 104 -1.74 10.41 -16.79
CA SER A 104 -2.81 11.27 -16.30
C SER A 104 -2.63 11.49 -14.79
N SER A 105 -2.48 12.76 -14.41
CA SER A 105 -3.13 13.44 -13.26
C SER A 105 -3.04 12.91 -11.81
N SER A 106 -2.40 11.78 -11.51
CA SER A 106 -2.28 11.27 -10.13
C SER A 106 -0.88 10.75 -9.75
N SER A 107 0.07 10.72 -10.68
CA SER A 107 1.41 10.12 -10.49
C SER A 107 2.40 11.00 -9.70
N GLY A 108 1.94 12.04 -9.02
CA GLY A 108 2.80 12.93 -8.22
C GLY A 108 2.13 13.57 -7.00
N ALA A 109 0.87 13.26 -6.74
CA ALA A 109 0.15 13.83 -5.60
C ALA A 109 0.42 13.01 -4.32
N TYR A 110 0.51 13.69 -3.19
CA TYR A 110 0.50 13.04 -1.88
C TYR A 110 -0.75 12.16 -1.74
N MET A 111 -0.58 10.93 -1.31
CA MET A 111 -1.66 9.96 -1.11
C MET A 111 -1.70 9.55 0.36
N ALA A 112 -2.88 9.58 0.97
CA ALA A 112 -3.08 9.12 2.33
C ALA A 112 -4.41 8.40 2.50
N TYR A 113 -4.39 7.39 3.36
CA TYR A 113 -5.61 6.75 3.83
C TYR A 113 -5.44 6.25 5.27
N SER A 114 -6.54 6.27 6.01
CA SER A 114 -6.61 5.84 7.41
C SER A 114 -7.92 5.11 7.66
N GLY A 115 -7.90 4.18 8.60
CA GLY A 115 -9.07 3.41 9.01
C GLY A 115 -8.67 2.15 9.76
N GLU A 116 -9.52 1.15 9.73
CA GLU A 116 -9.33 -0.10 10.47
C GLU A 116 -8.39 -1.06 9.74
N TYR A 117 -7.69 -1.89 10.50
CA TYR A 117 -7.03 -3.06 9.97
C TYR A 117 -7.38 -4.35 10.73
N TYR A 118 -7.31 -5.46 10.02
CA TYR A 118 -7.54 -6.80 10.56
C TYR A 118 -6.50 -7.76 9.99
N ILE A 119 -6.05 -8.73 10.79
CA ILE A 119 -5.16 -9.78 10.34
C ILE A 119 -5.89 -11.12 10.43
N GLU A 120 -5.75 -11.91 9.38
CA GLU A 120 -6.24 -13.27 9.26
C GLU A 120 -5.10 -14.16 8.76
N GLU A 121 -5.02 -15.38 9.28
CA GLU A 121 -4.23 -16.45 8.68
C GLU A 121 -5.15 -17.18 7.69
N ILE A 122 -4.70 -17.33 6.44
CA ILE A 122 -5.48 -18.02 5.40
C ILE A 122 -5.07 -19.49 5.31
N GLU A 123 -5.78 -20.28 4.49
CA GLU A 123 -5.67 -21.76 4.45
C GLU A 123 -4.23 -22.29 4.23
N ASP A 124 -3.38 -21.53 3.54
CA ASP A 124 -1.99 -21.89 3.27
C ASP A 124 -1.00 -21.54 4.41
N GLY A 125 -1.52 -21.02 5.53
CA GLY A 125 -0.74 -20.57 6.69
C GLY A 125 -0.10 -19.19 6.50
N SER A 126 -0.32 -18.52 5.38
CA SER A 126 0.16 -17.16 5.19
C SER A 126 -0.72 -16.14 5.91
N LEU A 127 -0.10 -15.05 6.38
CA LEU A 127 -0.82 -13.96 7.02
C LEU A 127 -1.31 -12.97 5.96
N VAL A 128 -2.54 -12.51 6.13
CA VAL A 128 -3.17 -11.46 5.33
C VAL A 128 -3.58 -10.31 6.24
N VAL A 129 -3.21 -9.10 5.87
CA VAL A 129 -3.73 -7.87 6.48
C VAL A 129 -4.76 -7.23 5.56
N SER A 130 -5.92 -6.89 6.12
CA SER A 130 -7.00 -6.16 5.47
C SER A 130 -7.00 -4.72 5.95
N HIS A 131 -6.86 -3.73 5.06
CA HIS A 131 -6.97 -2.31 5.37
C HIS A 131 -8.32 -1.78 4.87
N PHE A 132 -9.18 -1.31 5.78
CA PHE A 132 -10.40 -0.60 5.41
C PHE A 132 -10.12 0.90 5.40
N ALA A 133 -10.15 1.52 4.22
CA ALA A 133 -9.89 2.95 4.08
C ALA A 133 -11.16 3.76 4.39
N ARG A 134 -11.32 4.12 5.67
CA ARG A 134 -12.43 4.94 6.18
C ARG A 134 -12.32 6.41 5.75
N ILE A 135 -11.10 6.96 5.77
CA ILE A 135 -10.78 8.32 5.33
C ILE A 135 -9.65 8.23 4.33
N THR A 136 -9.80 8.85 3.15
CA THR A 136 -8.76 8.86 2.13
C THR A 136 -8.89 10.05 1.20
N ASN A 137 -7.77 10.53 0.66
CA ASN A 137 -7.75 11.47 -0.46
C ASN A 137 -7.59 10.77 -1.83
N VAL A 138 -7.56 9.44 -1.86
CA VAL A 138 -7.49 8.61 -3.07
C VAL A 138 -8.91 8.11 -3.37
N PRO A 139 -9.59 8.65 -4.40
CA PRO A 139 -11.01 8.38 -4.64
C PRO A 139 -11.34 6.89 -4.70
N ASN A 140 -10.44 6.10 -5.29
CA ASN A 140 -10.63 4.69 -5.56
C ASN A 140 -10.52 3.80 -4.31
N LEU A 141 -10.04 4.35 -3.19
CA LEU A 141 -9.89 3.61 -1.93
C LEU A 141 -11.05 3.85 -0.97
N SER A 142 -11.87 4.88 -1.20
CA SER A 142 -12.93 5.26 -0.26
C SER A 142 -13.94 4.12 -0.07
N GLY A 143 -14.01 3.57 1.15
CA GLY A 143 -14.91 2.46 1.49
C GLY A 143 -14.47 1.10 0.95
N VAL A 144 -13.24 0.97 0.44
CA VAL A 144 -12.68 -0.28 -0.08
C VAL A 144 -11.79 -0.95 0.97
N THR A 145 -11.91 -2.27 1.09
CA THR A 145 -10.99 -3.09 1.86
C THR A 145 -9.86 -3.60 0.97
N GLN A 146 -8.63 -3.20 1.26
CA GLN A 146 -7.45 -3.71 0.57
C GLN A 146 -6.84 -4.86 1.34
N LYS A 147 -6.80 -6.05 0.73
CA LYS A 147 -6.12 -7.22 1.32
C LYS A 147 -4.70 -7.34 0.81
N ARG A 148 -3.76 -7.66 1.70
CA ARG A 148 -2.34 -7.83 1.38
C ARG A 148 -1.75 -9.01 2.13
N HIS A 149 -0.92 -9.81 1.46
CA HIS A 149 -0.04 -10.74 2.16
C HIS A 149 0.92 -9.94 3.05
N LEU A 150 1.05 -10.41 4.28
CA LEU A 150 1.82 -9.82 5.35
C LEU A 150 3.01 -10.73 5.65
N LYS A 151 4.23 -10.19 5.57
CA LYS A 151 5.43 -10.86 6.07
C LYS A 151 6.23 -9.90 6.95
N ILE A 152 6.58 -10.33 8.15
CA ILE A 152 7.48 -9.61 9.05
C ILE A 152 8.76 -10.43 9.18
N GLU A 153 9.90 -9.76 9.06
CA GLU A 153 11.23 -10.39 9.11
C GLU A 153 12.14 -9.61 10.06
N ASP A 154 12.69 -10.30 11.04
CA ASP A 154 13.78 -9.78 11.88
C ASP A 154 15.13 -10.15 11.25
N ARG A 155 16.00 -9.16 11.08
CA ARG A 155 17.35 -9.35 10.52
C ARG A 155 18.40 -9.40 11.61
N ALA A 156 19.55 -10.02 11.30
CA ALA A 156 20.66 -10.21 12.22
C ALA A 156 21.27 -8.89 12.74
N ASP A 157 21.11 -7.79 12.00
CA ASP A 157 21.52 -6.44 12.39
C ASP A 157 20.51 -5.75 13.35
N GLY A 158 19.47 -6.46 13.80
CA GLY A 158 18.42 -5.94 14.67
C GLY A 158 17.36 -5.13 13.95
N LEU A 159 17.41 -5.04 12.61
CA LEU A 159 16.40 -4.34 11.83
C LEU A 159 15.20 -5.24 11.55
N LYS A 160 13.99 -4.70 11.75
CA LYS A 160 12.73 -5.39 11.44
C LYS A 160 12.13 -4.84 10.15
N PHE A 161 11.75 -5.73 9.24
CA PHE A 161 11.16 -5.41 7.94
C PHE A 161 9.74 -5.93 7.83
N LEU A 162 8.91 -5.18 7.13
CA LEU A 162 7.52 -5.49 6.81
C LEU A 162 7.38 -5.52 5.29
N THR A 163 6.94 -6.64 4.75
CA THR A 163 6.56 -6.76 3.34
C THR A 163 5.05 -6.87 3.25
N LEU A 164 4.45 -6.00 2.42
CA LEU A 164 3.05 -6.01 2.08
C LEU A 164 2.92 -6.24 0.57
N ARG A 165 2.33 -7.38 0.17
CA ARG A 165 2.15 -7.74 -1.24
C ARG A 165 0.67 -7.85 -1.58
N SER A 166 0.28 -7.41 -2.78
CA SER A 166 -1.10 -7.61 -3.25
C SER A 166 -1.44 -9.10 -3.33
N ILE A 167 -2.65 -9.48 -2.91
CA ILE A 167 -3.13 -10.88 -3.03
C ILE A 167 -3.44 -11.20 -4.48
N THR A 168 -4.03 -10.25 -5.19
CA THR A 168 -4.32 -10.35 -6.61
C THR A 168 -3.45 -9.37 -7.39
N PRO A 169 -3.22 -9.63 -8.69
CA PRO A 169 -2.71 -8.62 -9.60
C PRO A 169 -3.56 -7.36 -9.55
N ILE A 170 -2.90 -6.21 -9.71
CA ILE A 170 -3.55 -4.92 -9.87
C ILE A 170 -3.25 -4.39 -11.27
N GLU A 171 -4.23 -3.73 -11.87
CA GLU A 171 -4.02 -3.02 -13.14
C GLU A 171 -3.23 -1.73 -12.88
N LEU A 172 -2.04 -1.65 -13.47
CA LEU A 172 -1.16 -0.49 -13.40
C LEU A 172 -0.66 -0.16 -14.81
N ALA A 173 -0.96 1.04 -15.29
CA ALA A 173 -0.64 1.48 -16.66
C ALA A 173 -1.18 0.57 -17.77
N GLY A 174 -2.32 -0.10 -17.52
CA GLY A 174 -2.96 -1.03 -18.47
C GLY A 174 -2.41 -2.45 -18.44
N GLU A 175 -1.55 -2.77 -17.48
CA GLU A 175 -0.97 -4.09 -17.29
C GLU A 175 -1.27 -4.66 -15.90
N SER A 176 -1.61 -5.94 -15.85
CA SER A 176 -1.76 -6.70 -14.60
C SER A 176 -0.39 -6.94 -13.96
N ARG A 177 -0.17 -6.33 -12.79
CA ARG A 177 1.10 -6.41 -12.06
C ARG A 177 0.88 -6.85 -10.62
N ILE A 178 1.81 -7.63 -10.08
CA ILE A 178 1.90 -7.86 -8.63
C ILE A 178 2.60 -6.66 -8.01
N HIS A 179 2.03 -6.18 -6.92
CA HIS A 179 2.50 -4.99 -6.24
C HIS A 179 3.07 -5.32 -4.87
N GLU A 180 4.22 -4.74 -4.52
CA GLU A 180 4.87 -4.97 -3.23
C GLU A 180 5.44 -3.69 -2.62
N VAL A 181 5.21 -3.56 -1.32
CA VAL A 181 5.75 -2.51 -0.46
C VAL A 181 6.65 -3.17 0.57
N ILE A 182 7.91 -2.74 0.63
CA ILE A 182 8.87 -3.16 1.65
C ILE A 182 9.12 -1.96 2.57
N LEU A 183 8.88 -2.15 3.85
CA LEU A 183 9.05 -1.14 4.89
C LEU A 183 10.02 -1.61 5.97
N GLN A 184 10.69 -0.67 6.61
CA GLN A 184 11.54 -0.89 7.77
C GLN A 184 10.89 -0.26 9.00
N ARG A 185 10.96 -0.95 10.13
CA ARG A 185 10.54 -0.44 11.43
C ARG A 185 11.33 0.83 11.79
N PHE A 186 10.64 1.90 12.19
CA PHE A 186 11.32 3.05 12.80
C PHE A 186 11.93 2.66 14.15
N PRO A 187 13.09 3.23 14.52
CA PRO A 187 13.63 3.04 15.87
C PRO A 187 12.63 3.53 16.92
N ASP A 188 12.72 2.95 18.12
CA ASP A 188 11.97 3.47 19.26
C ASP A 188 12.38 4.92 19.53
N ASN A 189 11.38 5.78 19.67
CA ASN A 189 11.53 7.22 19.85
C ASN A 189 11.08 7.68 21.26
N SER A 190 10.83 6.75 22.18
CA SER A 190 10.45 7.02 23.57
C SER A 190 11.52 7.79 24.37
N ASP A 191 12.81 7.56 24.08
CA ASP A 191 13.95 8.07 24.86
C ASP A 191 14.69 9.29 24.23
N ARG A 192 14.07 10.00 23.29
CA ARG A 192 14.75 11.01 22.44
C ARG A 192 15.25 12.28 23.19
N ASP A 193 14.98 12.42 24.48
CA ASP A 193 15.20 13.67 25.23
C ASP A 193 16.63 13.86 25.78
N LYS A 194 17.53 12.88 25.64
CA LYS A 194 18.91 12.99 26.20
C LYS A 194 19.92 13.69 25.29
N SER A 195 19.59 13.98 24.02
CA SER A 195 20.55 14.56 23.05
C SER A 195 20.17 15.93 22.52
N ARG A 196 18.97 16.44 22.81
CA ARG A 196 18.46 17.72 22.28
C ARG A 196 18.58 18.92 23.22
N GLN A 197 18.97 18.74 24.48
CA GLN A 197 19.24 19.84 25.42
C GLN A 197 20.68 20.40 25.37
N ARG A 198 21.47 20.00 24.36
CA ARG A 198 22.80 20.57 24.08
C ARG A 198 22.82 21.12 22.66
N THR A 199 22.11 22.22 22.41
CA THR A 199 22.39 23.12 21.27
C THR A 199 21.72 24.46 21.49
#